data_AF-A0A0F9KQ58-F1
#
_entry.id   AF-A0A0F9KQ58-F1
#
_cell.length_a   1.000
_cell.length_b   1.000
_cell.length_c   1.000
_cell.angle_alpha   90.00
_cell.angle_beta   90.00
_cell.angle_gamma   90.00
#
_symmetry.space_group_name_H-M   'P 1'
#
loop_
_entity.id
_entity.type
_entity.pdbx_description
1 polymer ?
#
loop_
_entity_poly.entity_id
_entity_poly.type
_entity_poly.pdbx_seq_one_letter_code
_entity_poly.pdbx_strand_id
1 'polypeptide(L)'
;MSTYFSQKIGYLIEDFLNKKFDFQQIKKDIIDKLDSICKKKVFWNTIKELRMAITITAPDMEAIMSCSKIKSHEFTAVIERVAGMVKSSITIVANKIAHTINYYKHFKQFISIQHRIQYTEDDLDNSQRKDIIIMNFKTKGLEIEDIIAFFNLWDIQELTLATSIKVEFHTTKNGGSREVLLLSSDLEKKELAELQDFLAIEDSRILQHQAYFKILKNYMFPEGYRSSAEITLDVAQENLTPKKRRTITYDGGRKNKFHEVITKLTPFKTYRQIIKDNNISGIYCSVRSTNDEILYMLIDLDVPSVFFKMFPKQVVWDLILNIADALKSVVSRLGLPRFRINYSGSKGIHIYWALESGAIADFESRVNLPELSSSSIPGMRTLKREKISSLKDGFKFTKTLLQSILLHTVYQGKIKIPQEIIQKLKIYHPYQIFRLSPDSKNCISILLDTSSQAKGVFRLFSPHPSSRLVSIPLSDFNTEDIILEKYRNYQEVLNDAKIENVLDNLRKMKLIYICKSLKKSQEKILDNYYVLTHYFRLFRSFCVSE
;
A
#
# COMPACT_ATOMS: atom_id res chain seq x y z
N MET A 1 26.04 -3.19 -15.96
CA MET A 1 24.99 -2.75 -16.91
C MET A 1 24.58 -1.32 -16.57
N SER A 2 24.40 -0.44 -17.56
CA SER A 2 24.01 0.96 -17.32
C SER A 2 22.60 1.05 -16.73
N THR A 3 22.35 2.02 -15.85
CA THR A 3 21.02 2.36 -15.31
C THR A 3 20.01 2.64 -16.42
N TYR A 4 20.48 3.17 -17.55
CA TYR A 4 19.68 3.40 -18.76
C TYR A 4 19.14 2.10 -19.39
N PHE A 5 19.97 1.05 -19.48
CA PHE A 5 19.54 -0.25 -20.02
C PHE A 5 18.48 -0.92 -19.13
N SER A 6 18.67 -0.89 -17.81
CA SER A 6 17.68 -1.41 -16.85
C SER A 6 16.35 -0.67 -16.88
N GLN A 7 16.37 0.66 -17.03
CA GLN A 7 15.15 1.48 -17.18
C GLN A 7 14.44 1.18 -18.51
N LYS A 8 15.18 1.06 -19.61
CA LYS A 8 14.64 0.75 -20.94
C LYS A 8 13.95 -0.62 -20.97
N ILE A 9 14.56 -1.65 -20.37
CA ILE A 9 13.92 -2.98 -20.23
C ILE A 9 12.67 -2.89 -19.34
N GLY A 10 12.70 -2.10 -18.27
CA GLY A 10 11.51 -1.87 -17.42
C GLY A 10 10.31 -1.34 -18.20
N TYR A 11 10.52 -0.36 -19.09
CA TYR A 11 9.45 0.16 -19.96
C TYR A 11 8.94 -0.87 -20.97
N LEU A 12 9.82 -1.68 -21.54
CA LEU A 12 9.41 -2.77 -22.46
C LEU A 12 8.55 -3.80 -21.72
N ILE A 13 8.89 -4.13 -20.47
CA ILE A 13 8.13 -5.07 -19.65
C ILE A 13 6.76 -4.50 -19.27
N GLU A 14 6.64 -3.20 -18.94
CA GLU A 14 5.34 -2.55 -18.65
C GLU A 14 4.30 -2.77 -19.76
N ASP A 15 4.73 -2.73 -21.03
CA ASP A 15 3.84 -2.91 -22.18
C ASP A 15 3.26 -4.34 -22.30
N PHE A 16 3.92 -5.35 -21.73
CA PHE A 16 3.40 -6.73 -21.68
C PHE A 16 2.35 -6.93 -20.58
N LEU A 17 2.17 -5.96 -19.68
CA LEU A 17 1.29 -6.08 -18.51
C LEU A 17 -0.16 -5.63 -18.78
N ASN A 18 -0.53 -5.40 -20.04
CA ASN A 18 -1.87 -4.94 -20.44
C ASN A 18 -2.94 -6.04 -20.36
N LYS A 19 -2.51 -7.31 -20.28
CA LYS A 19 -3.36 -8.48 -20.05
C LYS A 19 -3.05 -9.12 -18.71
N LYS A 20 -4.04 -9.77 -18.10
CA LYS A 20 -3.86 -10.55 -16.87
C LYS A 20 -4.65 -11.85 -16.90
N PHE A 21 -4.12 -12.86 -16.20
CA PHE A 21 -4.85 -14.10 -15.98
C PHE A 21 -6.10 -13.83 -15.14
N ASP A 22 -7.24 -14.39 -15.54
CA ASP A 22 -8.53 -14.16 -14.89
C ASP A 22 -8.69 -14.98 -13.59
N PHE A 23 -7.96 -14.59 -12.56
CA PHE A 23 -8.10 -15.18 -11.22
C PHE A 23 -9.49 -14.92 -10.61
N GLN A 24 -10.24 -13.90 -11.07
CA GLN A 24 -11.56 -13.58 -10.51
C GLN A 24 -12.62 -14.58 -10.96
N GLN A 25 -12.62 -14.99 -12.22
CA GLN A 25 -13.53 -16.03 -12.71
C GLN A 25 -13.27 -17.36 -12.01
N ILE A 26 -11.99 -17.77 -11.87
CA ILE A 26 -11.64 -19.00 -11.16
C ILE A 26 -12.08 -18.95 -9.70
N LYS A 27 -11.89 -17.80 -9.04
CA LYS A 27 -12.40 -17.61 -7.68
C LYS A 27 -13.92 -17.80 -7.62
N LYS A 28 -14.68 -17.24 -8.57
CA LYS A 28 -16.13 -17.43 -8.64
C LYS A 28 -16.46 -18.91 -8.85
N ASP A 29 -15.81 -19.59 -9.78
CA ASP A 29 -16.05 -21.01 -10.06
C ASP A 29 -15.68 -21.91 -8.88
N ILE A 30 -14.60 -21.60 -8.16
CA ILE A 30 -14.23 -22.26 -6.91
C ILE A 30 -15.34 -22.07 -5.88
N ILE A 31 -15.78 -20.83 -5.64
CA ILE A 31 -16.85 -20.51 -4.70
C ILE A 31 -18.14 -21.23 -5.11
N ASP A 32 -18.59 -21.10 -6.36
CA ASP A 32 -19.82 -21.71 -6.85
C ASP A 32 -19.77 -23.24 -6.77
N LYS A 33 -18.64 -23.87 -7.11
CA LYS A 33 -18.47 -25.32 -6.96
C LYS A 33 -18.45 -25.73 -5.51
N LEU A 34 -17.78 -24.97 -4.65
CA LEU A 34 -17.76 -25.24 -3.22
C LEU A 34 -19.10 -24.98 -2.56
N ASP A 35 -19.87 -23.96 -2.97
CA ASP A 35 -21.18 -23.58 -2.45
C ASP A 35 -22.28 -24.52 -2.96
N SER A 36 -22.21 -24.95 -4.23
CA SER A 36 -23.10 -25.97 -4.78
C SER A 36 -22.95 -27.30 -4.02
N ILE A 37 -21.76 -27.54 -3.51
CA ILE A 37 -21.41 -28.62 -2.61
C ILE A 37 -21.78 -28.27 -1.14
N CYS A 38 -21.59 -27.02 -0.72
CA CYS A 38 -21.84 -26.44 0.61
C CYS A 38 -23.22 -25.78 0.74
N LYS A 39 -24.28 -26.35 0.15
CA LYS A 39 -25.65 -25.85 0.39
C LYS A 39 -26.13 -26.02 1.85
N LYS A 40 -25.34 -26.66 2.72
CA LYS A 40 -25.51 -26.79 4.17
C LYS A 40 -24.15 -26.80 4.87
N LYS A 41 -24.01 -26.17 6.05
CA LYS A 41 -22.83 -26.25 6.95
C LYS A 41 -22.32 -27.69 7.18
N VAL A 42 -23.20 -28.68 7.01
CA VAL A 42 -22.91 -30.11 7.13
C VAL A 42 -21.85 -30.59 6.12
N PHE A 43 -21.82 -30.09 4.88
CA PHE A 43 -20.86 -30.61 3.88
C PHE A 43 -19.41 -30.21 4.17
N TRP A 44 -19.14 -28.95 4.54
CA TRP A 44 -17.77 -28.52 4.91
C TRP A 44 -17.18 -29.41 6.01
N ASN A 45 -18.02 -29.82 6.97
CA ASN A 45 -17.67 -30.73 8.04
C ASN A 45 -17.44 -32.19 7.57
N THR A 46 -17.77 -32.53 6.32
CA THR A 46 -17.48 -33.85 5.72
C THR A 46 -16.17 -33.89 4.96
N ILE A 47 -15.59 -32.74 4.60
CA ILE A 47 -14.25 -32.66 4.00
C ILE A 47 -13.23 -32.79 5.13
N LYS A 48 -12.19 -33.61 4.94
CA LYS A 48 -11.02 -33.72 5.81
C LYS A 48 -9.93 -32.73 5.40
N GLU A 49 -9.66 -32.71 4.10
CA GLU A 49 -8.57 -31.93 3.49
C GLU A 49 -8.99 -31.42 2.11
N LEU A 50 -8.62 -30.18 1.81
CA LEU A 50 -8.66 -29.59 0.49
C LEU A 50 -7.22 -29.35 0.04
N ARG A 51 -6.83 -29.86 -1.14
CA ARG A 51 -5.54 -29.57 -1.77
C ARG A 51 -5.75 -28.61 -2.92
N MET A 52 -4.97 -27.54 -2.96
CA MET A 52 -4.85 -26.62 -4.08
C MET A 52 -3.49 -26.85 -4.75
N ALA A 53 -3.48 -27.03 -6.06
CA ALA A 53 -2.26 -27.04 -6.87
C ALA A 53 -2.32 -25.89 -7.89
N ILE A 54 -1.27 -25.07 -7.93
CA ILE A 54 -1.08 -24.01 -8.92
C ILE A 54 0.18 -24.35 -9.71
N THR A 55 0.02 -24.62 -10.99
CA THR A 55 1.14 -24.90 -11.91
C THR A 55 1.36 -23.71 -12.81
N ILE A 56 2.55 -23.12 -12.76
CA ILE A 56 2.93 -21.94 -13.53
C ILE A 56 4.03 -22.35 -14.50
N THR A 57 3.80 -22.17 -15.80
CA THR A 57 4.78 -22.47 -16.85
C THR A 57 5.46 -21.18 -17.29
N ALA A 58 6.78 -21.09 -17.14
CA ALA A 58 7.56 -19.87 -17.43
C ALA A 58 8.66 -20.11 -18.48
N PRO A 59 8.97 -19.14 -19.38
CA PRO A 59 8.19 -17.98 -19.86
C PRO A 59 7.58 -18.21 -21.25
N ASP A 60 6.66 -17.33 -21.66
CA ASP A 60 6.06 -17.29 -23.00
C ASP A 60 7.06 -16.73 -24.02
N MET A 61 8.03 -17.56 -24.38
CA MET A 61 9.14 -17.16 -25.24
C MET A 61 8.61 -16.61 -26.57
N GLU A 62 7.72 -17.32 -27.25
CA GLU A 62 7.15 -16.88 -28.53
C GLU A 62 6.44 -15.52 -28.48
N ALA A 63 5.69 -15.22 -27.41
CA ALA A 63 5.06 -13.91 -27.25
C ALA A 63 6.08 -12.78 -27.02
N ILE A 64 7.17 -13.05 -26.29
CA ILE A 64 8.27 -12.08 -26.11
C ILE A 64 9.02 -11.92 -27.44
N MET A 65 9.27 -13.03 -28.13
CA MET A 65 10.03 -13.09 -29.37
C MET A 65 9.33 -12.36 -30.54
N SER A 66 8.00 -12.39 -30.56
CA SER A 66 7.17 -11.69 -31.55
C SER A 66 6.98 -10.19 -31.28
N CYS A 67 7.52 -9.66 -30.18
CA CYS A 67 7.40 -8.25 -29.84
C CYS A 67 8.28 -7.37 -30.73
N SER A 68 7.65 -6.64 -31.66
CA SER A 68 8.31 -5.73 -32.60
C SER A 68 9.11 -4.59 -31.97
N LYS A 69 8.96 -4.36 -30.67
CA LYS A 69 9.67 -3.32 -29.91
C LYS A 69 11.04 -3.77 -29.39
N ILE A 70 11.32 -5.07 -29.37
CA ILE A 70 12.60 -5.62 -28.90
C ILE A 70 13.55 -5.71 -30.09
N LYS A 71 14.68 -4.99 -30.03
CA LYS A 71 15.72 -5.11 -31.04
C LYS A 71 16.43 -6.45 -30.89
N SER A 72 16.85 -7.05 -31.99
CA SER A 72 17.50 -8.38 -32.02
C SER A 72 18.68 -8.53 -31.05
N HIS A 73 19.50 -7.49 -30.88
CA HIS A 73 20.65 -7.53 -29.96
C HIS A 73 20.26 -7.37 -28.47
N GLU A 74 19.03 -6.96 -28.15
CA GLU A 74 18.54 -6.79 -26.78
C GLU A 74 17.77 -8.03 -26.28
N PHE A 75 17.51 -8.95 -27.19
CA PHE A 75 16.57 -10.04 -27.05
C PHE A 75 16.90 -11.00 -25.91
N THR A 76 18.10 -11.56 -25.91
CA THR A 76 18.58 -12.49 -24.88
C THR A 76 18.50 -11.85 -23.49
N ALA A 77 18.92 -10.59 -23.36
CA ALA A 77 18.90 -9.88 -22.08
C ALA A 77 17.47 -9.60 -21.59
N VAL A 78 16.53 -9.29 -22.49
CA VAL A 78 15.10 -9.10 -22.12
C VAL A 78 14.48 -10.43 -21.69
N ILE A 79 14.74 -11.50 -22.42
CA ILE A 79 14.26 -12.86 -22.10
C ILE A 79 14.77 -13.31 -20.73
N GLU A 80 16.08 -13.23 -20.49
CA GLU A 80 16.68 -13.61 -19.21
C GLU A 80 16.10 -12.78 -18.06
N ARG A 81 15.85 -11.48 -18.30
CA ARG A 81 15.25 -10.60 -17.31
C ARG A 81 13.81 -10.99 -16.99
N VAL A 82 12.99 -11.26 -18.00
CA VAL A 82 11.59 -11.68 -17.82
C VAL A 82 11.51 -13.04 -17.14
N ALA A 83 12.29 -14.02 -17.59
CA ALA A 83 12.39 -15.34 -16.97
C ALA A 83 12.82 -15.23 -15.50
N GLY A 84 13.85 -14.41 -15.23
CA GLY A 84 14.32 -14.12 -13.89
C GLY A 84 13.27 -13.43 -13.02
N MET A 85 12.47 -12.52 -13.58
CA MET A 85 11.38 -11.85 -12.87
C MET A 85 10.27 -12.82 -12.47
N VAL A 86 9.73 -13.61 -13.41
CA VAL A 86 8.66 -14.58 -13.11
C VAL A 86 9.13 -15.59 -12.06
N LYS A 87 10.31 -16.19 -12.27
CA LYS A 87 10.96 -17.12 -11.32
C LYS A 87 11.09 -16.52 -9.93
N SER A 88 11.60 -15.29 -9.85
CA SER A 88 11.83 -14.61 -8.57
C SER A 88 10.51 -14.29 -7.89
N SER A 89 9.51 -13.82 -8.62
CA SER A 89 8.19 -13.48 -8.07
C SER A 89 7.45 -14.69 -7.52
N ILE A 90 7.45 -15.83 -8.24
CA ILE A 90 6.88 -17.09 -7.73
C ILE A 90 7.55 -17.50 -6.42
N THR A 91 8.89 -17.52 -6.41
CA THR A 91 9.68 -17.91 -5.23
C THR A 91 9.42 -16.98 -4.05
N ILE A 92 9.36 -15.66 -4.29
CA ILE A 92 9.07 -14.66 -3.25
C ILE A 92 7.67 -14.86 -2.67
N VAL A 93 6.65 -15.04 -3.50
CA VAL A 93 5.27 -15.28 -3.04
C VAL A 93 5.17 -16.59 -2.25
N ALA A 94 5.71 -17.69 -2.79
CA ALA A 94 5.73 -18.99 -2.10
C ALA A 94 6.40 -18.89 -0.72
N ASN A 95 7.56 -18.24 -0.65
CA ASN A 95 8.32 -18.08 0.59
C ASN A 95 7.59 -17.18 1.60
N LYS A 96 6.94 -16.11 1.15
CA LYS A 96 6.13 -15.25 2.02
C LYS A 96 4.92 -15.99 2.57
N ILE A 97 4.25 -16.80 1.74
CA ILE A 97 3.14 -17.67 2.18
C ILE A 97 3.64 -18.68 3.21
N ALA A 98 4.73 -19.39 2.92
CA ALA A 98 5.32 -20.36 3.84
C ALA A 98 5.74 -19.73 5.17
N HIS A 99 6.34 -18.54 5.13
CA HIS A 99 6.67 -17.78 6.32
C HIS A 99 5.42 -17.42 7.13
N THR A 100 4.37 -16.94 6.46
CA THR A 100 3.08 -16.60 7.08
C THR A 100 2.45 -17.80 7.77
N ILE A 101 2.40 -18.95 7.11
CA ILE A 101 1.89 -20.20 7.67
C ILE A 101 2.67 -20.59 8.93
N ASN A 102 4.00 -20.51 8.89
CA ASN A 102 4.85 -20.88 10.02
C ASN A 102 4.80 -19.86 11.17
N TYR A 103 4.50 -18.60 10.87
CA TYR A 103 4.45 -17.51 11.84
C TYR A 103 3.23 -17.59 12.75
N TYR A 104 2.04 -17.90 12.20
CA TYR A 104 0.81 -18.04 12.99
C TYR A 104 0.56 -19.48 13.39
N LYS A 105 0.51 -19.74 14.71
CA LYS A 105 0.29 -21.08 15.28
C LYS A 105 -0.92 -21.79 14.69
N HIS A 106 -2.00 -21.05 14.45
CA HIS A 106 -3.21 -21.58 13.84
C HIS A 106 -2.94 -22.11 12.42
N PHE A 107 -2.38 -21.29 11.52
CA PHE A 107 -2.10 -21.72 10.16
C PHE A 107 -1.11 -22.88 10.10
N LYS A 108 -0.07 -22.88 10.93
CA LYS A 108 0.90 -23.99 11.00
C LYS A 108 0.26 -25.35 11.29
N GLN A 109 -0.86 -25.37 12.01
CA GLN A 109 -1.58 -26.62 12.33
C GLN A 109 -2.43 -27.14 11.16
N PHE A 110 -2.98 -26.22 10.36
CA PHE A 110 -4.00 -26.54 9.36
C PHE A 110 -3.54 -26.39 7.91
N ILE A 111 -2.43 -25.71 7.64
CA ILE A 111 -1.99 -25.40 6.28
C ILE A 111 -0.56 -25.90 6.11
N SER A 112 -0.29 -26.53 4.97
CA SER A 112 1.07 -26.81 4.50
C SER A 112 1.22 -26.31 3.07
N ILE A 113 2.45 -25.96 2.70
CA ILE A 113 2.80 -25.54 1.34
C ILE A 113 4.06 -26.28 0.91
N GLN A 114 4.08 -26.71 -0.36
CA GLN A 114 5.23 -27.28 -1.04
C GLN A 114 5.43 -26.55 -2.36
N HIS A 115 6.68 -26.33 -2.73
CA HIS A 115 7.06 -25.79 -4.03
C HIS A 115 7.97 -26.80 -4.70
N ARG A 116 7.55 -27.29 -5.87
CA ARG A 116 8.32 -28.20 -6.72
C ARG A 116 8.63 -27.52 -8.04
N ILE A 117 9.81 -27.78 -8.57
CA ILE A 117 10.23 -27.30 -9.89
C ILE A 117 10.36 -28.54 -10.78
N GLN A 118 9.75 -28.49 -11.95
CA GLN A 118 9.85 -29.50 -12.99
C GLN A 118 10.27 -28.83 -14.29
N TYR A 119 10.83 -29.62 -15.19
CA TYR A 119 11.22 -29.21 -16.54
C TYR A 119 10.46 -30.09 -17.53
N THR A 120 9.97 -29.53 -18.64
CA THR A 120 9.14 -30.27 -19.61
C THR A 120 9.90 -31.36 -20.35
N GLU A 121 11.21 -31.18 -20.52
CA GLU A 121 12.12 -32.09 -21.21
C GLU A 121 13.42 -32.17 -20.42
N ASP A 122 14.14 -33.29 -20.57
CA ASP A 122 15.46 -33.49 -19.94
C ASP A 122 16.58 -32.72 -20.69
N ASP A 123 16.29 -32.19 -21.88
CA ASP A 123 17.21 -31.40 -22.70
C ASP A 123 17.15 -29.90 -22.30
N LEU A 124 18.29 -29.34 -21.90
CA LEU A 124 18.39 -28.00 -21.29
C LEU A 124 17.99 -26.88 -22.26
N ASP A 125 18.15 -27.09 -23.57
CA ASP A 125 17.99 -26.03 -24.57
C ASP A 125 16.52 -25.75 -24.94
N ASN A 126 15.62 -26.73 -24.78
CA ASN A 126 14.18 -26.59 -25.07
C ASN A 126 13.28 -26.79 -23.84
N SER A 127 13.84 -27.11 -22.67
CA SER A 127 13.05 -27.34 -21.47
C SER A 127 12.35 -26.06 -20.96
N GLN A 128 11.04 -26.16 -20.75
CA GLN A 128 10.26 -25.12 -20.06
C GLN A 128 10.20 -25.43 -18.57
N ARG A 129 10.48 -24.41 -17.76
CA ARG A 129 10.36 -24.49 -16.31
C ARG A 129 8.89 -24.46 -15.91
N LYS A 130 8.49 -25.45 -15.11
CA LYS A 130 7.19 -25.52 -14.44
C LYS A 130 7.37 -25.42 -12.94
N ASP A 131 6.80 -24.37 -12.35
CA ASP A 131 6.70 -24.21 -10.90
C ASP A 131 5.35 -24.75 -10.43
N ILE A 132 5.37 -25.80 -9.60
CA ILE A 132 4.17 -26.43 -9.05
C ILE A 132 4.10 -26.09 -7.57
N ILE A 133 3.08 -25.34 -7.18
CA ILE A 133 2.82 -24.95 -5.80
C ILE A 133 1.63 -25.75 -5.28
N ILE A 134 1.87 -26.55 -4.24
CA ILE A 134 0.86 -27.39 -3.63
C ILE A 134 0.59 -26.87 -2.21
N MET A 135 -0.66 -26.50 -1.94
CA MET A 135 -1.12 -26.14 -0.61
C MET A 135 -2.17 -27.13 -0.12
N ASN A 136 -1.95 -27.74 1.05
CA ASN A 136 -2.93 -28.62 1.68
C ASN A 136 -3.57 -27.91 2.88
N PHE A 137 -4.89 -27.91 2.92
CA PHE A 137 -5.72 -27.25 3.93
C PHE A 137 -6.54 -28.29 4.69
N LYS A 138 -6.27 -28.47 5.99
CA LYS A 138 -7.11 -29.26 6.90
C LYS A 138 -8.32 -28.43 7.31
N THR A 139 -9.49 -28.82 6.85
CA THR A 139 -10.74 -28.03 6.95
C THR A 139 -11.28 -27.90 8.39
N LYS A 140 -10.94 -28.82 9.30
CA LYS A 140 -11.46 -28.85 10.70
C LYS A 140 -11.24 -27.55 11.48
N GLY A 141 -10.32 -26.70 11.07
CA GLY A 141 -10.05 -25.40 11.70
C GLY A 141 -10.00 -24.23 10.73
N LEU A 142 -10.43 -24.40 9.48
CA LEU A 142 -10.36 -23.35 8.46
C LEU A 142 -11.75 -23.11 7.88
N GLU A 143 -12.01 -21.85 7.55
CA GLU A 143 -13.16 -21.45 6.76
C GLU A 143 -12.76 -21.38 5.29
N ILE A 144 -13.75 -21.34 4.40
CA ILE A 144 -13.44 -21.32 2.97
C ILE A 144 -12.77 -20.01 2.55
N GLU A 145 -13.14 -18.93 3.23
CA GLU A 145 -12.57 -17.60 3.12
C GLU A 145 -11.05 -17.60 3.31
N ASP A 146 -10.51 -18.48 4.17
CA ASP A 146 -9.07 -18.62 4.38
C ASP A 146 -8.37 -19.14 3.13
N ILE A 147 -8.94 -20.17 2.51
CA ILE A 147 -8.41 -20.80 1.30
C ILE A 147 -8.45 -19.80 0.14
N ILE A 148 -9.58 -19.11 -0.04
CA ILE A 148 -9.74 -18.06 -1.06
C ILE A 148 -8.74 -16.93 -0.82
N ALA A 149 -8.49 -16.56 0.44
CA ALA A 149 -7.53 -15.53 0.78
C ALA A 149 -6.10 -15.94 0.40
N PHE A 150 -5.68 -17.19 0.66
CA PHE A 150 -4.39 -17.71 0.20
C PHE A 150 -4.29 -17.85 -1.31
N PHE A 151 -5.37 -18.26 -2.00
CA PHE A 151 -5.42 -18.31 -3.46
C PHE A 151 -5.18 -16.92 -4.07
N ASN A 152 -5.81 -15.86 -3.53
CA ASN A 152 -5.64 -14.49 -4.03
C ASN A 152 -4.21 -13.94 -3.88
N LEU A 153 -3.34 -14.55 -3.08
CA LEU A 153 -1.94 -14.11 -2.97
C LEU A 153 -1.14 -14.40 -4.25
N TRP A 154 -1.65 -15.27 -5.12
CA TRP A 154 -1.05 -15.60 -6.42
C TRP A 154 -1.46 -14.63 -7.53
N ASP A 155 -2.44 -13.76 -7.29
CA ASP A 155 -2.95 -12.79 -8.26
C ASP A 155 -2.01 -11.56 -8.44
N ILE A 156 -0.74 -11.82 -8.77
CA ILE A 156 0.32 -10.82 -8.93
C ILE A 156 0.53 -10.44 -10.40
N GLN A 157 1.03 -9.22 -10.64
CA GLN A 157 1.19 -8.67 -11.99
C GLN A 157 2.28 -9.37 -12.79
N GLU A 158 3.31 -9.90 -12.14
CA GLU A 158 4.44 -10.55 -12.81
C GLU A 158 4.05 -11.87 -13.48
N LEU A 159 2.96 -12.52 -13.02
CA LEU A 159 2.48 -13.77 -13.63
C LEU A 159 1.86 -13.58 -15.01
N THR A 160 1.55 -12.35 -15.42
CA THR A 160 1.09 -12.04 -16.80
C THR A 160 2.06 -12.50 -17.88
N LEU A 161 3.35 -12.59 -17.53
CA LEU A 161 4.46 -13.01 -18.38
C LEU A 161 4.64 -14.54 -18.44
N ALA A 162 3.85 -15.30 -17.67
CA ALA A 162 3.82 -16.76 -17.77
C ALA A 162 3.06 -17.21 -19.03
N THR A 163 3.44 -18.37 -19.60
CA THR A 163 2.77 -18.96 -20.76
C THR A 163 1.37 -19.43 -20.39
N SER A 164 1.29 -20.19 -19.29
CA SER A 164 0.04 -20.74 -18.79
C SER A 164 0.08 -20.86 -17.27
N ILE A 165 -1.09 -20.79 -16.67
CA ILE A 165 -1.30 -21.10 -15.26
C ILE A 165 -2.46 -22.07 -15.18
N LYS A 166 -2.22 -23.24 -14.59
CA LYS A 166 -3.24 -24.23 -14.29
C LYS A 166 -3.53 -24.26 -12.81
N VAL A 167 -4.81 -24.30 -12.44
CA VAL A 167 -5.27 -24.37 -11.05
C VAL A 167 -6.12 -25.63 -10.88
N GLU A 168 -5.78 -26.43 -9.88
CA GLU A 168 -6.50 -27.64 -9.52
C GLU A 168 -6.86 -27.63 -8.03
N PHE A 169 -8.09 -28.03 -7.73
CA PHE A 169 -8.56 -28.29 -6.38
C PHE A 169 -8.99 -29.73 -6.25
N HIS A 170 -8.54 -30.38 -5.18
CA HIS A 170 -8.90 -31.73 -4.84
C HIS A 170 -9.39 -31.81 -3.40
N THR A 171 -10.32 -32.73 -3.14
CA THR A 171 -10.91 -32.94 -1.82
C THR A 171 -10.65 -34.37 -1.35
N THR A 172 -10.43 -34.52 -0.04
CA THR A 172 -10.47 -35.81 0.65
C THR A 172 -11.57 -35.75 1.70
N LYS A 173 -12.52 -36.70 1.68
CA LYS A 173 -13.62 -36.77 2.65
C LYS A 173 -13.19 -37.43 3.96
N ASN A 174 -13.89 -37.11 5.05
CA ASN A 174 -13.74 -37.79 6.34
C ASN A 174 -14.01 -39.29 6.20
N GLY A 175 -13.12 -40.13 6.75
CA GLY A 175 -13.17 -41.59 6.59
C GLY A 175 -12.69 -42.09 5.22
N GLY A 176 -12.46 -41.21 4.24
CA GLY A 176 -11.89 -41.56 2.94
C GLY A 176 -10.38 -41.32 2.88
N SER A 177 -9.68 -42.17 2.14
CA SER A 177 -8.27 -41.98 1.76
C SER A 177 -8.11 -41.51 0.31
N ARG A 178 -9.16 -41.62 -0.51
CA ARG A 178 -9.13 -41.26 -1.93
C ARG A 178 -9.36 -39.77 -2.12
N GLU A 179 -8.43 -39.15 -2.85
CA GLU A 179 -8.53 -37.79 -3.32
C GLU A 179 -9.45 -37.70 -4.55
N VAL A 180 -10.33 -36.70 -4.58
CA VAL A 180 -11.31 -36.46 -5.64
C VAL A 180 -11.11 -35.06 -6.22
N LEU A 181 -10.95 -34.96 -7.54
CA LEU A 181 -10.87 -33.67 -8.24
C LEU A 181 -12.18 -32.90 -8.12
N LEU A 182 -12.08 -31.66 -7.63
CA LEU A 182 -13.20 -30.73 -7.49
C LEU A 182 -13.25 -29.75 -8.68
N LEU A 183 -12.09 -29.19 -9.03
CA LEU A 183 -11.93 -28.22 -10.10
C LEU A 183 -10.57 -28.42 -10.75
N SER A 184 -10.52 -28.36 -12.07
CA SER A 184 -9.30 -28.18 -12.85
C SER A 184 -9.61 -27.08 -13.86
N SER A 185 -8.76 -26.07 -13.97
CA SER A 185 -8.94 -24.99 -14.92
C SER A 185 -7.59 -24.42 -15.35
N ASP A 186 -7.45 -24.21 -16.65
CA ASP A 186 -6.38 -23.42 -17.24
C ASP A 186 -6.86 -21.97 -17.31
N LEU A 187 -6.11 -21.06 -16.69
CA LEU A 187 -6.46 -19.64 -16.62
C LEU A 187 -6.30 -18.99 -18.00
N GLU A 188 -7.30 -18.22 -18.40
CA GLU A 188 -7.27 -17.38 -19.60
C GLU A 188 -6.65 -16.02 -19.30
N LYS A 189 -5.89 -15.47 -20.26
CA LYS A 189 -5.45 -14.07 -20.24
C LYS A 189 -6.54 -13.19 -20.83
N LYS A 190 -6.99 -12.20 -20.06
CA LYS A 190 -7.95 -11.17 -20.50
C LYS A 190 -7.33 -9.78 -20.46
N GLU A 191 -7.87 -8.85 -21.23
CA GLU A 191 -7.47 -7.45 -21.13
C GLU A 191 -7.77 -6.91 -19.74
N LEU A 192 -6.89 -6.04 -19.20
CA LEU A 192 -7.07 -5.49 -17.85
C LEU A 192 -8.42 -4.79 -17.67
N ALA A 193 -8.92 -4.11 -18.70
CA ALA A 193 -10.21 -3.43 -18.70
C ALA A 193 -11.42 -4.38 -18.57
N GLU A 194 -11.27 -5.65 -18.97
CA GLU A 194 -12.32 -6.67 -18.79
C GLU A 194 -12.38 -7.21 -17.35
N LEU A 195 -11.24 -7.15 -16.65
CA LEU A 195 -11.08 -7.69 -15.31
C LEU A 195 -11.33 -6.66 -14.21
N GLN A 196 -11.11 -5.38 -14.52
CA GLN A 196 -11.20 -4.30 -13.56
C GLN A 196 -11.70 -3.01 -14.21
N ASP A 197 -12.63 -2.39 -13.51
CA ASP A 197 -13.15 -1.07 -13.83
C ASP A 197 -12.22 0.01 -13.27
N PHE A 198 -11.29 0.50 -14.10
CA PHE A 198 -10.38 1.59 -13.75
C PHE A 198 -11.08 2.95 -13.84
N LEU A 199 -10.50 3.97 -13.19
CA LEU A 199 -10.96 5.35 -13.36
C LEU A 199 -10.98 5.75 -14.83
N ALA A 200 -12.16 6.15 -15.29
CA ALA A 200 -12.37 6.69 -16.63
C ALA A 200 -12.20 8.22 -16.65
N ILE A 201 -12.21 8.83 -17.83
CA ILE A 201 -12.08 10.30 -17.98
C ILE A 201 -13.27 11.00 -17.31
N GLU A 202 -14.46 10.39 -17.33
CA GLU A 202 -15.68 10.91 -16.71
C GLU A 202 -15.56 11.03 -15.20
N ASP A 203 -14.74 10.19 -14.56
CA ASP A 203 -14.52 10.21 -13.13
C ASP A 203 -13.70 11.44 -12.68
N SER A 204 -13.01 12.12 -13.62
CA SER A 204 -12.30 13.38 -13.36
C SER A 204 -13.22 14.56 -13.02
N ARG A 205 -14.55 14.41 -13.12
CA ARG A 205 -15.53 15.48 -12.81
C ARG A 205 -15.34 16.08 -11.42
N ILE A 206 -14.89 15.29 -10.44
CA ILE A 206 -14.55 15.79 -9.10
C ILE A 206 -13.44 16.83 -9.17
N LEU A 207 -12.36 16.50 -9.88
CA LEU A 207 -11.19 17.36 -10.04
C LEU A 207 -11.54 18.64 -10.79
N GLN A 208 -12.54 18.58 -11.67
CA GLN A 208 -13.04 19.72 -12.44
C GLN A 208 -14.03 20.61 -11.67
N HIS A 209 -14.34 20.34 -10.39
CA HIS A 209 -15.29 21.13 -9.61
C HIS A 209 -14.63 22.36 -8.95
N GLN A 210 -15.31 23.50 -8.93
CA GLN A 210 -14.75 24.75 -8.37
C GLN A 210 -14.45 24.61 -6.86
N ALA A 211 -15.29 23.89 -6.13
CA ALA A 211 -15.04 23.57 -4.73
C ALA A 211 -13.73 22.79 -4.55
N TYR A 212 -13.52 21.74 -5.36
CA TYR A 212 -12.29 20.94 -5.32
C TYR A 212 -11.07 21.81 -5.61
N PHE A 213 -11.14 22.69 -6.62
CA PHE A 213 -10.05 23.60 -6.94
C PHE A 213 -9.67 24.51 -5.75
N LYS A 214 -10.66 25.02 -5.00
CA LYS A 214 -10.39 25.80 -3.77
C LYS A 214 -9.69 24.96 -2.71
N ILE A 215 -10.09 23.71 -2.53
CA ILE A 215 -9.43 22.78 -1.62
C ILE A 215 -7.98 22.57 -2.06
N LEU A 216 -7.76 22.18 -3.31
CA LEU A 216 -6.44 21.94 -3.88
C LEU A 216 -5.50 23.15 -3.69
N LYS A 217 -5.98 24.38 -3.95
CA LYS A 217 -5.19 25.60 -3.74
C LYS A 217 -4.66 25.73 -2.32
N ASN A 218 -5.48 25.45 -1.31
CA ASN A 218 -5.09 25.60 0.08
C ASN A 218 -3.96 24.62 0.47
N TYR A 219 -3.98 23.41 -0.07
CA TYR A 219 -2.94 22.41 0.18
C TYR A 219 -1.70 22.61 -0.70
N MET A 220 -1.89 23.07 -1.93
CA MET A 220 -0.79 23.33 -2.85
C MET A 220 -0.01 24.59 -2.49
N PHE A 221 -0.67 25.56 -1.86
CA PHE A 221 -0.10 26.84 -1.45
C PHE A 221 -0.39 27.11 0.03
N PRO A 222 0.16 26.30 0.94
CA PRO A 222 -0.09 26.47 2.36
C PRO A 222 0.42 27.85 2.84
N GLU A 223 -0.35 28.51 3.71
CA GLU A 223 0.06 29.77 4.33
C GLU A 223 1.33 29.57 5.17
N GLY A 224 2.21 30.56 5.21
CA GLY A 224 3.51 30.49 5.88
C GLY A 224 4.66 29.91 5.03
N TYR A 225 4.37 29.30 3.88
CA TYR A 225 5.38 28.71 3.00
C TYR A 225 5.72 29.61 1.81
N ARG A 226 7.01 29.66 1.45
CA ARG A 226 7.52 30.42 0.29
C ARG A 226 7.35 29.68 -1.03
N SER A 227 7.21 28.36 -0.97
CA SER A 227 7.17 27.41 -2.08
C SER A 227 5.81 26.72 -2.21
N SER A 228 5.57 26.07 -3.34
CA SER A 228 4.37 25.25 -3.56
C SER A 228 4.64 23.79 -3.18
N ALA A 229 3.59 23.05 -2.84
CA ALA A 229 3.69 21.60 -2.67
C ALA A 229 4.00 20.92 -4.01
N GLU A 230 4.89 19.91 -4.00
CA GLU A 230 5.03 19.06 -5.17
C GLU A 230 3.76 18.23 -5.39
N ILE A 231 3.33 18.11 -6.64
CA ILE A 231 2.12 17.38 -7.03
C ILE A 231 2.48 16.20 -7.94
N THR A 232 1.90 15.04 -7.64
CA THR A 232 1.86 13.88 -8.53
C THR A 232 0.43 13.67 -9.03
N LEU A 233 0.29 13.18 -10.25
CA LEU A 233 -0.96 13.04 -10.97
C LEU A 233 -1.15 11.59 -11.40
N ASP A 234 -2.39 11.10 -11.38
CA ASP A 234 -2.78 9.98 -12.23
C ASP A 234 -3.38 10.53 -13.52
N VAL A 235 -2.88 10.03 -14.65
CA VAL A 235 -3.41 10.33 -15.98
C VAL A 235 -4.17 9.11 -16.47
N ALA A 236 -5.46 9.28 -16.74
CA ALA A 236 -6.30 8.24 -17.31
C ALA A 236 -5.77 7.85 -18.70
N GLN A 237 -5.85 6.56 -18.99
CA GLN A 237 -5.49 5.98 -20.28
C GLN A 237 -6.63 5.05 -20.69
N GLU A 238 -7.02 5.09 -21.96
CA GLU A 238 -8.06 4.18 -22.47
C GLU A 238 -7.59 2.73 -22.33
N ASN A 239 -8.43 1.88 -21.73
CA ASN A 239 -8.21 0.45 -21.52
C ASN A 239 -6.91 0.06 -20.79
N LEU A 240 -6.27 1.02 -20.10
CA LEU A 240 -5.01 0.81 -19.40
C LEU A 240 -5.07 1.34 -17.97
N THR A 241 -4.18 0.83 -17.11
CA THR A 241 -4.04 1.35 -15.76
C THR A 241 -3.57 2.81 -15.80
N PRO A 242 -4.20 3.73 -15.04
CA PRO A 242 -3.78 5.13 -15.02
C PRO A 242 -2.28 5.28 -14.69
N LYS A 243 -1.60 6.16 -15.45
CA LYS A 243 -0.14 6.33 -15.32
C LYS A 243 0.18 7.51 -14.42
N LYS A 244 1.01 7.26 -13.40
CA LYS A 244 1.54 8.31 -12.53
C LYS A 244 2.48 9.24 -13.28
N ARG A 245 2.26 10.55 -13.22
CA ARG A 245 3.11 11.60 -13.81
C ARG A 245 3.20 12.82 -12.92
N ARG A 246 4.21 13.67 -13.15
CA ARG A 246 4.31 15.01 -12.53
C ARG A 246 4.25 16.14 -13.55
N THR A 247 4.59 15.84 -14.80
CA THR A 247 4.67 16.79 -15.91
C THR A 247 3.40 16.74 -16.74
N ILE A 248 2.92 17.91 -17.14
CA ILE A 248 1.76 18.10 -18.00
C ILE A 248 2.16 18.88 -19.25
N THR A 249 1.35 18.76 -20.29
CA THR A 249 1.43 19.60 -21.48
C THR A 249 0.52 20.82 -21.29
N TYR A 250 1.05 22.01 -21.58
CA TYR A 250 0.35 23.29 -21.50
C TYR A 250 0.84 24.23 -22.62
N ASP A 251 0.10 25.30 -22.91
CA ASP A 251 0.52 26.40 -23.82
C ASP A 251 1.13 25.93 -25.16
N GLY A 252 0.32 25.25 -25.98
CA GLY A 252 0.74 24.85 -27.34
C GLY A 252 1.77 23.72 -27.42
N GLY A 253 1.81 22.81 -26.43
CA GLY A 253 2.66 21.62 -26.47
C GLY A 253 3.87 21.66 -25.53
N ARG A 254 4.08 22.76 -24.80
CA ARG A 254 5.15 22.89 -23.80
C ARG A 254 4.90 21.96 -22.63
N LYS A 255 5.94 21.32 -22.11
CA LYS A 255 5.85 20.40 -20.96
C LYS A 255 6.48 21.02 -19.74
N ASN A 256 5.74 21.13 -18.63
CA ASN A 256 6.25 21.59 -17.33
C ASN A 256 5.63 20.81 -16.18
N LYS A 257 6.19 20.91 -14.96
CA LYS A 257 5.59 20.25 -13.81
C LYS A 257 4.26 20.92 -13.46
N PHE A 258 3.29 20.12 -13.04
CA PHE A 258 1.96 20.61 -12.71
C PHE A 258 1.98 21.78 -11.70
N HIS A 259 2.83 21.67 -10.69
CA HIS A 259 2.94 22.66 -9.63
C HIS A 259 3.70 23.95 -10.01
N GLU A 260 4.33 23.97 -11.18
CA GLU A 260 4.94 25.16 -11.78
C GLU A 260 3.93 25.90 -12.66
N VAL A 261 2.96 25.18 -13.27
CA VAL A 261 1.93 25.76 -14.13
C VAL A 261 0.77 26.35 -13.34
N ILE A 262 0.32 25.66 -12.28
CA ILE A 262 -0.71 26.17 -11.39
C ILE A 262 -0.03 27.06 -10.34
N THR A 263 -0.44 28.32 -10.22
CA THR A 263 0.05 29.33 -9.25
C THR A 263 -1.10 29.81 -8.36
N LYS A 264 -0.87 30.53 -7.25
CA LYS A 264 -1.97 31.07 -6.41
C LYS A 264 -3.05 31.83 -7.21
N LEU A 265 -2.64 32.51 -8.28
CA LEU A 265 -3.49 33.36 -9.11
C LEU A 265 -4.15 32.64 -10.30
N THR A 266 -3.78 31.38 -10.61
CA THR A 266 -4.36 30.67 -11.76
C THR A 266 -5.90 30.63 -11.65
N PRO A 267 -6.65 31.12 -12.65
CA PRO A 267 -8.10 31.06 -12.66
C PRO A 267 -8.63 29.63 -12.74
N PHE A 268 -9.82 29.40 -12.19
CA PHE A 268 -10.48 28.09 -12.23
C PHE A 268 -10.70 27.59 -13.66
N LYS A 269 -11.04 28.48 -14.61
CA LYS A 269 -11.23 28.11 -16.03
C LYS A 269 -9.96 27.49 -16.63
N THR A 270 -8.80 28.11 -16.39
CA THR A 270 -7.50 27.62 -16.86
C THR A 270 -7.15 26.28 -16.23
N TYR A 271 -7.32 26.15 -14.91
CA TYR A 271 -7.10 24.88 -14.20
C TYR A 271 -7.99 23.76 -14.77
N ARG A 272 -9.29 24.01 -14.95
CA ARG A 272 -10.23 23.03 -15.49
C ARG A 272 -9.84 22.58 -16.90
N GLN A 273 -9.35 23.52 -17.72
CA GLN A 273 -8.86 23.22 -19.07
C GLN A 273 -7.64 22.28 -19.01
N ILE A 274 -6.66 22.56 -18.14
CA ILE A 274 -5.48 21.71 -17.93
C ILE A 274 -5.86 20.30 -17.52
N ILE A 275 -6.81 20.15 -16.58
CA ILE A 275 -7.29 18.83 -16.14
C ILE A 275 -7.84 18.02 -17.32
N LYS A 276 -8.65 18.65 -18.18
CA LYS A 276 -9.25 18.01 -19.35
C LYS A 276 -8.20 17.65 -20.40
N ASP A 277 -7.37 18.60 -20.81
CA ASP A 277 -6.42 18.42 -21.92
C ASP A 277 -5.34 17.39 -21.61
N ASN A 278 -5.09 17.12 -20.33
CA ASN A 278 -4.12 16.15 -19.87
C ASN A 278 -4.74 14.85 -19.33
N ASN A 279 -6.07 14.67 -19.44
CA ASN A 279 -6.80 13.51 -18.93
C ASN A 279 -6.45 13.17 -17.46
N ILE A 280 -6.33 14.19 -16.61
CA ILE A 280 -5.95 13.98 -15.21
C ILE A 280 -7.14 13.41 -14.45
N SER A 281 -6.97 12.21 -13.87
CA SER A 281 -7.99 11.47 -13.12
C SER A 281 -7.73 11.39 -11.61
N GLY A 282 -6.48 11.63 -11.19
CA GLY A 282 -6.10 11.70 -9.78
C GLY A 282 -5.02 12.75 -9.50
N ILE A 283 -5.03 13.31 -8.28
CA ILE A 283 -4.09 14.33 -7.80
C ILE A 283 -3.64 13.96 -6.38
N TYR A 284 -2.33 13.98 -6.19
CA TYR A 284 -1.67 13.66 -4.94
C TYR A 284 -0.78 14.82 -4.51
N CYS A 285 -0.94 15.26 -3.28
CA CYS A 285 -0.08 16.28 -2.68
C CYS A 285 1.12 15.60 -2.02
N SER A 286 2.31 16.13 -2.26
CA SER A 286 3.53 15.66 -1.59
C SER A 286 3.63 16.22 -0.18
N VAL A 287 4.34 15.47 0.66
CA VAL A 287 4.85 15.95 1.95
C VAL A 287 5.96 17.00 1.80
N ARG A 288 6.49 17.18 0.59
CA ARG A 288 7.60 18.08 0.25
C ARG A 288 7.13 19.26 -0.59
N SER A 289 7.75 20.40 -0.37
CA SER A 289 7.59 21.60 -1.21
C SER A 289 8.66 21.69 -2.31
N THR A 290 8.50 22.65 -3.23
CA THR A 290 9.45 22.90 -4.32
C THR A 290 10.81 23.47 -3.88
N ASN A 291 10.96 23.86 -2.61
CA ASN A 291 12.24 24.28 -2.01
C ASN A 291 12.74 23.30 -0.93
N ASP A 292 12.22 22.07 -0.92
CA ASP A 292 12.66 20.97 -0.04
C ASP A 292 12.29 21.15 1.43
N GLU A 293 11.31 21.99 1.73
CA GLU A 293 10.68 22.07 3.04
C GLU A 293 9.69 20.92 3.24
N ILE A 294 9.55 20.51 4.50
CA ILE A 294 8.64 19.45 4.93
C ILE A 294 7.30 20.11 5.27
N LEU A 295 6.31 19.90 4.41
CA LEU A 295 4.97 20.44 4.58
C LEU A 295 4.12 19.59 5.52
N TYR A 296 4.33 18.27 5.47
CA TYR A 296 3.51 17.30 6.19
C TYR A 296 4.37 16.17 6.77
N MET A 297 3.98 15.68 7.94
CA MET A 297 4.36 14.33 8.39
C MET A 297 3.25 13.36 8.00
N LEU A 298 3.59 12.23 7.38
CA LEU A 298 2.60 11.29 6.86
C LEU A 298 2.91 9.85 7.28
N ILE A 299 1.88 9.16 7.76
CA ILE A 299 1.86 7.72 7.96
C ILE A 299 0.78 7.16 7.03
N ASP A 300 1.17 6.23 6.16
CA ASP A 300 0.24 5.46 5.33
C ASP A 300 0.07 4.07 5.94
N LEU A 301 -1.19 3.69 6.22
CA LEU A 301 -1.51 2.38 6.78
C LEU A 301 -1.92 1.43 5.66
N ASP A 302 -0.96 0.65 5.17
CA ASP A 302 -1.14 -0.32 4.10
C ASP A 302 -1.71 -1.64 4.62
N VAL A 303 -3.00 -1.85 4.35
CA VAL A 303 -3.71 -3.06 4.76
C VAL A 303 -3.73 -4.05 3.59
N PRO A 304 -3.11 -5.23 3.71
CA PRO A 304 -3.06 -6.17 2.61
C PRO A 304 -4.46 -6.72 2.32
N SER A 305 -4.78 -6.91 1.03
CA SER A 305 -6.11 -7.35 0.56
C SER A 305 -6.60 -8.63 1.23
N VAL A 306 -5.66 -9.52 1.57
CA VAL A 306 -5.89 -10.80 2.24
C VAL A 306 -6.64 -10.65 3.57
N PHE A 307 -6.44 -9.57 4.35
CA PHE A 307 -7.20 -9.35 5.59
C PHE A 307 -8.70 -9.20 5.32
N PHE A 308 -9.06 -8.37 4.34
CA PHE A 308 -10.46 -8.16 3.93
C PHE A 308 -11.08 -9.38 3.23
N LYS A 309 -10.29 -10.42 2.94
CA LYS A 309 -10.77 -11.72 2.45
C LYS A 309 -10.94 -12.73 3.58
N MET A 310 -10.06 -12.72 4.59
CA MET A 310 -10.09 -13.65 5.73
C MET A 310 -11.06 -13.25 6.84
N PHE A 311 -11.37 -11.95 6.96
CA PHE A 311 -12.16 -11.38 8.05
C PHE A 311 -13.28 -10.48 7.53
N PRO A 312 -14.39 -10.34 8.28
CA PRO A 312 -15.42 -9.36 7.97
C PRO A 312 -14.83 -7.95 7.80
N LYS A 313 -15.30 -7.22 6.78
CA LYS A 313 -14.74 -5.89 6.45
C LYS A 313 -14.78 -4.91 7.62
N GLN A 314 -15.87 -4.92 8.39
CA GLN A 314 -16.03 -4.07 9.58
C GLN A 314 -14.99 -4.41 10.66
N VAL A 315 -14.73 -5.70 10.91
CA VAL A 315 -13.72 -6.15 11.88
C VAL A 315 -12.32 -5.67 11.49
N VAL A 316 -11.98 -5.72 10.20
CA VAL A 316 -10.71 -5.18 9.69
C VAL A 316 -10.67 -3.65 9.83
N TRP A 317 -11.78 -2.97 9.56
CA TRP A 317 -11.89 -1.52 9.73
C TRP A 317 -11.69 -1.10 11.19
N ASP A 318 -12.32 -1.80 12.14
CA ASP A 318 -12.15 -1.55 13.57
C ASP A 318 -10.68 -1.70 13.98
N LEU A 319 -9.97 -2.71 13.47
CA LEU A 319 -8.53 -2.88 13.72
C LEU A 319 -7.71 -1.68 13.20
N ILE A 320 -8.03 -1.17 12.00
CA ILE A 320 -7.35 -0.01 11.39
C ILE A 320 -7.61 1.26 12.23
N LEU A 321 -8.82 1.46 12.73
CA LEU A 321 -9.14 2.62 13.56
C LEU A 321 -8.52 2.50 14.96
N ASN A 322 -8.45 1.30 15.54
CA ASN A 322 -7.91 1.08 16.89
C ASN A 322 -6.42 1.45 17.00
N ILE A 323 -5.63 1.28 15.94
CA ILE A 323 -4.24 1.75 15.95
C ILE A 323 -4.15 3.28 15.88
N ALA A 324 -5.05 3.95 15.15
CA ALA A 324 -5.13 5.41 15.15
C ALA A 324 -5.56 5.95 16.53
N ASP A 325 -6.55 5.32 17.17
CA ASP A 325 -6.99 5.65 18.53
C ASP A 325 -5.85 5.45 19.55
N ALA A 326 -5.05 4.38 19.43
CA ALA A 326 -3.87 4.16 20.27
C ALA A 326 -2.76 5.19 20.01
N LEU A 327 -2.52 5.53 18.74
CA LEU A 327 -1.54 6.53 18.33
C LEU A 327 -1.86 7.90 18.94
N LYS A 328 -3.12 8.30 18.99
CA LYS A 328 -3.59 9.54 19.62
C LYS A 328 -3.11 9.68 21.06
N SER A 329 -3.24 8.63 21.87
CA SER A 329 -2.77 8.64 23.26
C SER A 329 -1.24 8.80 23.37
N VAL A 330 -0.49 8.20 22.44
CA VAL A 330 0.98 8.26 22.43
C VAL A 330 1.45 9.64 22.00
N VAL A 331 0.93 10.18 20.89
CA VAL A 331 1.37 11.48 20.35
C VAL A 331 1.00 12.63 21.28
N SER A 332 -0.17 12.56 21.95
CA SER A 332 -0.56 13.55 22.95
C SER A 332 0.41 13.56 24.13
N ARG A 333 0.87 12.39 24.60
CA ARG A 333 1.88 12.29 25.66
C ARG A 333 3.25 12.84 25.25
N LEU A 334 3.56 12.80 23.96
CA LEU A 334 4.78 13.38 23.40
C LEU A 334 4.66 14.90 23.14
N GLY A 335 3.51 15.51 23.43
CA GLY A 335 3.26 16.93 23.18
C GLY A 335 3.12 17.28 21.70
N LEU A 336 2.90 16.29 20.82
CA LEU A 336 2.62 16.55 19.41
C LEU A 336 1.18 17.01 19.23
N PRO A 337 0.91 17.91 18.26
CA PRO A 337 -0.44 18.33 17.96
C PRO A 337 -1.29 17.17 17.46
N ARG A 338 -2.59 17.39 17.48
CA ARG A 338 -3.56 16.43 16.95
C ARG A 338 -3.33 16.23 15.45
N PHE A 339 -3.58 15.02 14.97
CA PHE A 339 -3.41 14.66 13.56
C PHE A 339 -4.75 14.52 12.85
N ARG A 340 -4.68 14.58 11.54
CA ARG A 340 -5.82 14.35 10.65
C ARG A 340 -5.76 12.94 10.09
N ILE A 341 -6.94 12.40 9.84
CA ILE A 341 -7.10 11.05 9.29
C ILE A 341 -7.99 11.14 8.07
N ASN A 342 -7.48 10.64 6.94
CA ASN A 342 -8.27 10.46 5.73
C ASN A 342 -8.37 8.96 5.41
N TYR A 343 -9.52 8.54 4.92
CA TYR A 343 -9.62 7.30 4.17
C TYR A 343 -8.78 7.43 2.89
N SER A 344 -7.98 6.43 2.57
CA SER A 344 -7.05 6.44 1.43
C SER A 344 -7.72 6.43 0.05
N GLY A 345 -9.04 6.17 0.01
CA GLY A 345 -9.78 5.83 -1.21
C GLY A 345 -9.67 4.35 -1.57
N SER A 346 -9.09 3.49 -0.73
CA SER A 346 -8.97 2.05 -1.00
C SER A 346 -9.18 1.19 0.25
N LYS A 347 -8.13 0.81 0.97
CA LYS A 347 -8.22 -0.14 2.10
C LYS A 347 -7.71 0.43 3.42
N GLY A 348 -6.80 1.39 3.34
CA GLY A 348 -6.12 1.98 4.47
C GLY A 348 -6.59 3.40 4.79
N ILE A 349 -5.86 4.01 5.72
CA ILE A 349 -6.00 5.41 6.10
C ILE A 349 -4.66 6.13 5.95
N HIS A 350 -4.72 7.42 5.64
CA HIS A 350 -3.59 8.33 5.75
C HIS A 350 -3.72 9.11 7.05
N ILE A 351 -2.69 9.06 7.88
CA ILE A 351 -2.58 9.88 9.10
C ILE A 351 -1.54 10.95 8.84
N TYR A 352 -1.88 12.22 9.04
CA TYR A 352 -0.95 13.30 8.74
C TYR A 352 -1.06 14.49 9.68
N TRP A 353 0.08 15.17 9.84
CA TRP A 353 0.22 16.46 10.49
C TRP A 353 0.61 17.50 9.44
N ALA A 354 -0.08 18.63 9.43
CA ALA A 354 0.42 19.82 8.73
C ALA A 354 1.49 20.47 9.62
N LEU A 355 2.63 20.79 9.02
CA LEU A 355 3.70 21.50 9.72
C LEU A 355 3.60 22.99 9.41
N GLU A 356 4.12 23.82 10.30
CA GLU A 356 4.42 25.22 10.01
C GLU A 356 5.80 25.35 9.37
N SER A 357 6.03 26.42 8.62
CA SER A 357 7.36 26.71 8.06
C SER A 357 8.38 26.81 9.19
N GLY A 358 9.45 26.02 9.10
CA GLY A 358 10.50 25.98 10.12
C GLY A 358 10.15 25.15 11.38
N ALA A 359 9.04 24.40 11.39
CA ALA A 359 8.68 23.50 12.50
C ALA A 359 9.77 22.44 12.78
N ILE A 360 10.60 22.13 11.77
CA ILE A 360 11.79 21.30 11.91
C ILE A 360 12.99 22.19 11.65
N ALA A 361 13.61 22.65 12.74
CA ALA A 361 14.78 23.49 12.71
C ALA A 361 15.92 22.86 13.52
N ASP A 362 17.11 22.91 12.93
CA ASP A 362 18.36 22.52 13.58
C ASP A 362 18.99 23.76 14.21
N PHE A 363 18.66 24.02 15.47
CA PHE A 363 19.27 25.12 16.23
C PHE A 363 20.71 24.76 16.65
N GLU A 364 21.08 23.48 16.62
CA GLU A 364 22.43 22.98 16.89
C GLU A 364 23.08 22.45 15.61
N SER A 365 23.49 23.36 14.72
CA SER A 365 24.23 23.02 13.49
C SER A 365 25.47 22.12 13.72
N ARG A 366 25.97 22.07 14.96
CA ARG A 366 27.03 21.19 15.46
C ARG A 366 26.72 20.80 16.91
N VAL A 367 26.44 19.52 17.15
CA VAL A 367 26.43 19.00 18.52
C VAL A 367 27.89 18.81 18.93
N ASN A 368 28.38 19.60 19.89
CA ASN A 368 29.63 19.28 20.57
C ASN A 368 29.38 18.02 21.41
N LEU A 369 29.71 16.85 20.86
CA LEU A 369 29.82 15.66 21.69
C LEU A 369 30.85 15.99 22.78
N PRO A 370 30.52 15.82 24.08
CA PRO A 370 31.51 15.99 25.13
C PRO A 370 32.71 15.12 24.79
N GLU A 371 33.92 15.68 24.93
CA GLU A 371 35.14 14.88 24.81
C GLU A 371 35.07 13.79 25.87
N LEU A 372 34.68 12.59 25.45
CA LEU A 372 34.74 11.42 26.29
C LEU A 372 36.23 11.13 26.50
N SER A 373 36.73 11.53 27.68
CA SER A 373 38.07 11.20 28.13
C SER A 373 38.32 9.70 27.91
N SER A 374 39.45 9.40 27.30
CA SER A 374 39.74 8.20 26.52
C SER A 374 39.94 6.90 27.31
N SER A 375 39.35 6.77 28.49
CA SER A 375 39.67 5.67 29.40
C SER A 375 38.39 4.99 29.90
N SER A 376 37.87 3.99 29.16
CA SER A 376 37.31 2.75 29.76
C SER A 376 36.54 1.81 28.82
N ILE A 377 36.14 2.18 27.60
CA ILE A 377 35.24 1.31 26.80
C ILE A 377 35.90 0.75 25.53
N PRO A 378 36.20 -0.57 25.46
CA PRO A 378 36.61 -1.26 24.23
C PRO A 378 35.52 -1.13 23.14
N GLY A 379 35.90 -0.74 21.92
CA GLY A 379 34.95 -0.47 20.81
C GLY A 379 34.57 1.01 20.62
N MET A 380 35.07 1.93 21.45
CA MET A 380 34.83 3.38 21.26
C MET A 380 35.44 3.94 19.97
N ARG A 381 36.53 3.34 19.46
CA ARG A 381 37.21 3.78 18.22
C ARG A 381 36.36 3.54 16.95
N THR A 382 35.36 2.66 17.02
CA THR A 382 34.43 2.38 15.92
C THR A 382 33.24 3.34 15.86
N LEU A 383 33.02 4.16 16.90
CA LEU A 383 32.03 5.23 16.84
C LEU A 383 32.61 6.38 16.00
N LYS A 384 32.20 6.45 14.73
CA LYS A 384 32.45 7.63 13.90
C LYS A 384 31.98 8.86 14.68
N ARG A 385 32.89 9.82 14.90
CA ARG A 385 32.57 11.17 15.37
C ARG A 385 31.75 11.86 14.27
N GLU A 386 30.46 11.54 14.15
CA GLU A 386 29.57 12.30 13.28
C GLU A 386 29.40 13.69 13.90
N LYS A 387 30.18 14.67 13.40
CA LYS A 387 30.15 16.09 13.79
C LYS A 387 28.90 16.83 13.29
N ILE A 388 27.97 16.12 12.68
CA ILE A 388 26.85 16.69 11.92
C ILE A 388 25.57 16.18 12.56
N SER A 389 24.68 17.10 12.95
CA SER A 389 23.36 16.79 13.49
C SER A 389 22.58 15.82 12.59
N SER A 390 21.83 14.89 13.20
CA SER A 390 20.88 14.04 12.48
C SER A 390 19.76 14.84 11.77
N LEU A 391 19.62 16.14 12.09
CA LEU A 391 18.71 17.08 11.45
C LEU A 391 19.22 17.64 10.11
N LYS A 392 20.46 17.32 9.68
CA LYS A 392 20.94 17.69 8.33
C LYS A 392 20.01 17.21 7.21
N ASP A 393 19.27 16.12 7.45
CA ASP A 393 18.18 15.66 6.60
C ASP A 393 16.90 15.58 7.43
N GLY A 394 16.10 16.66 7.38
CA GLY A 394 14.83 16.73 8.11
C GLY A 394 13.85 15.60 7.72
N PHE A 395 13.89 15.10 6.48
CA PHE A 395 13.03 14.02 6.01
C PHE A 395 13.44 12.68 6.63
N LYS A 396 14.74 12.44 6.73
CA LYS A 396 15.27 11.27 7.45
C LYS A 396 14.92 11.34 8.94
N PHE A 397 15.11 12.50 9.56
CA PHE A 397 14.76 12.72 10.96
C PHE A 397 13.28 12.45 11.25
N THR A 398 12.38 13.08 10.49
CA THR A 398 10.92 12.90 10.65
C THR A 398 10.50 11.46 10.39
N LYS A 399 11.07 10.79 9.39
CA LYS A 399 10.83 9.37 9.18
C LYS A 399 11.20 8.56 10.42
N THR A 400 12.40 8.74 10.96
CA THR A 400 12.86 8.01 12.16
C THR A 400 11.99 8.33 13.38
N LEU A 401 11.56 9.57 13.54
CA LEU A 401 10.63 9.97 14.59
C LEU A 401 9.30 9.23 14.46
N LEU A 402 8.66 9.25 13.28
CA LEU A 402 7.39 8.55 13.03
C LEU A 402 7.54 7.03 13.26
N GLN A 403 8.62 6.42 12.78
CA GLN A 403 8.90 5.00 13.02
C GLN A 403 9.01 4.69 14.51
N SER A 404 9.67 5.54 15.29
CA SER A 404 9.84 5.38 16.73
C SER A 404 8.50 5.49 17.47
N ILE A 405 7.68 6.48 17.10
CA ILE A 405 6.34 6.65 17.65
C ILE A 405 5.48 5.42 17.34
N LEU A 406 5.49 4.95 16.10
CA LEU A 406 4.70 3.79 15.67
C LEU A 406 5.12 2.51 16.38
N LEU A 407 6.42 2.26 16.52
CA LEU A 407 6.93 1.13 17.31
C LEU A 407 6.45 1.24 18.76
N HIS A 408 6.60 2.41 19.38
CA HIS A 408 6.10 2.61 20.73
C HIS A 408 4.58 2.36 20.83
N THR A 409 3.79 2.85 19.87
CA THR A 409 2.34 2.58 19.83
C THR A 409 2.04 1.09 19.70
N VAL A 410 2.78 0.36 18.86
CA VAL A 410 2.58 -1.09 18.68
C VAL A 410 2.91 -1.88 19.94
N TYR A 411 3.98 -1.51 20.66
CA TYR A 411 4.45 -2.21 21.86
C TYR A 411 3.76 -1.78 23.16
N GLN A 412 3.40 -0.51 23.29
CA GLN A 412 2.95 0.10 24.56
C GLN A 412 1.62 0.85 24.44
N GLY A 413 1.13 1.10 23.22
CA GLY A 413 -0.07 1.89 22.95
C GLY A 413 -1.40 1.20 23.29
N LYS A 414 -1.37 -0.04 23.83
CA LYS A 414 -2.56 -0.82 24.18
C LYS A 414 -3.59 -0.92 23.03
N ILE A 415 -3.11 -1.20 21.82
CA ILE A 415 -3.97 -1.36 20.63
C ILE A 415 -4.97 -2.49 20.87
N LYS A 416 -6.26 -2.18 20.79
CA LYS A 416 -7.33 -3.18 20.87
C LYS A 416 -7.38 -3.96 19.55
N ILE A 417 -7.05 -5.25 19.59
CA ILE A 417 -7.23 -6.14 18.44
C ILE A 417 -8.64 -6.78 18.56
N PRO A 418 -9.47 -6.76 17.51
CA PRO A 418 -10.75 -7.45 17.51
C PRO A 418 -10.63 -8.93 17.88
N GLN A 419 -11.61 -9.44 18.63
CA GLN A 419 -11.55 -10.76 19.25
C GLN A 419 -11.54 -11.89 18.21
N GLU A 420 -12.24 -11.70 17.09
CA GLU A 420 -12.27 -12.63 15.96
C GLU A 420 -10.87 -12.83 15.37
N ILE A 421 -10.09 -11.75 15.24
CA ILE A 421 -8.72 -11.81 14.74
C ILE A 421 -7.82 -12.51 15.76
N ILE A 422 -7.94 -12.18 17.05
CA ILE A 422 -7.20 -12.85 18.14
C ILE A 422 -7.49 -14.35 18.13
N GLN A 423 -8.77 -14.74 18.08
CA GLN A 423 -9.20 -16.13 18.18
C GLN A 423 -8.75 -16.96 16.98
N LYS A 424 -8.82 -16.40 15.76
CA LYS A 424 -8.43 -17.09 14.52
C LYS A 424 -6.92 -17.19 14.40
N LEU A 425 -6.20 -16.07 14.48
CA LEU A 425 -4.74 -16.06 14.29
C LEU A 425 -3.93 -16.48 15.52
N LYS A 426 -4.59 -16.60 16.69
CA LYS A 426 -3.95 -16.86 17.99
C LYS A 426 -2.85 -15.84 18.32
N ILE A 427 -3.18 -14.57 18.11
CA ILE A 427 -2.28 -13.45 18.37
C ILE A 427 -2.32 -13.09 19.84
N TYR A 428 -1.15 -12.86 20.43
CA TYR A 428 -0.97 -12.43 21.80
C TYR A 428 -0.46 -10.97 21.89
N HIS A 429 0.03 -10.40 20.78
CA HIS A 429 0.53 -9.03 20.78
C HIS A 429 0.35 -8.32 19.42
N PRO A 430 0.01 -7.01 19.39
CA PRO A 430 -0.13 -6.20 18.16
C PRO A 430 1.03 -6.24 17.15
N TYR A 431 2.28 -6.39 17.60
CA TYR A 431 3.45 -6.49 16.72
C TYR A 431 3.31 -7.65 15.72
N GLN A 432 2.50 -8.66 16.04
CA GLN A 432 2.29 -9.79 15.15
C GLN A 432 1.45 -9.45 13.92
N ILE A 433 0.73 -8.32 13.92
CA ILE A 433 -0.02 -7.81 12.77
C ILE A 433 0.65 -6.57 12.19
N PHE A 434 1.01 -5.61 13.04
CA PHE A 434 1.51 -4.31 12.61
C PHE A 434 3.03 -4.32 12.47
N ARG A 435 3.53 -3.93 11.31
CA ARG A 435 4.96 -3.89 10.97
C ARG A 435 5.34 -2.56 10.32
N LEU A 436 6.54 -2.07 10.57
CA LEU A 436 7.06 -0.93 9.81
C LEU A 436 7.37 -1.36 8.37
N SER A 437 7.06 -0.51 7.39
CA SER A 437 7.43 -0.72 5.99
C SER A 437 8.95 -0.48 5.75
N PRO A 438 9.61 -1.19 4.81
CA PRO A 438 9.09 -2.26 3.94
C PRO A 438 9.20 -3.66 4.56
N ASP A 439 9.52 -3.76 5.85
CA ASP A 439 9.91 -4.99 6.52
C ASP A 439 8.71 -5.88 6.86
N SER A 440 8.14 -6.54 5.83
CA SER A 440 7.27 -7.68 6.04
C SER A 440 7.62 -8.88 5.17
N LYS A 441 8.04 -9.95 5.85
CA LYS A 441 8.11 -11.31 5.31
C LYS A 441 6.74 -12.02 5.34
N ASN A 442 5.72 -11.39 5.94
CA ASN A 442 4.41 -11.94 6.19
C ASN A 442 3.36 -11.32 5.23
N CYS A 443 2.57 -12.16 4.60
CA CYS A 443 1.51 -11.77 3.66
C CYS A 443 0.35 -11.04 4.35
N ILE A 444 0.15 -11.28 5.65
CA ILE A 444 -0.95 -10.72 6.43
C ILE A 444 -0.47 -9.71 7.48
N SER A 445 0.58 -8.94 7.21
CA SER A 445 0.96 -7.81 8.07
C SER A 445 0.41 -6.50 7.53
N ILE A 446 -0.16 -5.68 8.41
CA ILE A 446 -0.52 -4.30 8.12
C ILE A 446 0.77 -3.48 8.21
N LEU A 447 1.15 -2.83 7.10
CA LEU A 447 2.37 -2.03 7.06
C LEU A 447 2.07 -0.61 7.53
N LEU A 448 2.92 -0.12 8.41
CA LEU A 448 2.95 1.24 8.91
C LEU A 448 4.02 1.96 8.09
N ASP A 449 3.61 2.55 6.97
CA ASP A 449 4.52 3.14 6.01
C ASP A 449 4.84 4.60 6.34
N THR A 450 6.13 4.83 6.60
CA THR A 450 6.76 6.13 6.84
C THR A 450 7.84 6.42 5.80
N SER A 451 8.10 5.48 4.87
CA SER A 451 9.00 5.68 3.73
C SER A 451 8.50 6.82 2.83
N SER A 452 7.20 7.09 2.90
CA SER A 452 6.48 8.26 2.41
C SER A 452 7.04 9.61 2.89
N GLN A 453 7.92 9.69 3.89
CA GLN A 453 8.43 11.00 4.29
C GLN A 453 9.34 11.63 3.22
N ALA A 454 10.15 10.86 2.47
CA ALA A 454 11.06 11.44 1.46
C ALA A 454 10.47 11.52 0.02
N LYS A 455 9.47 10.70 -0.29
CA LYS A 455 8.83 10.60 -1.63
C LYS A 455 7.31 10.50 -1.58
N GLY A 456 6.74 10.54 -0.40
CA GLY A 456 5.34 10.23 -0.20
C GLY A 456 4.46 11.34 -0.69
N VAL A 457 3.29 10.89 -1.07
CA VAL A 457 2.20 11.70 -1.53
C VAL A 457 0.95 11.11 -0.93
N PHE A 458 -0.02 11.95 -0.61
CA PHE A 458 -1.32 11.51 -0.13
C PHE A 458 -2.42 12.08 -1.02
N ARG A 459 -3.52 11.32 -1.14
CA ARG A 459 -4.68 11.75 -1.90
C ARG A 459 -5.46 12.80 -1.13
N LEU A 460 -5.83 13.87 -1.82
CA LEU A 460 -6.64 14.96 -1.30
C LEU A 460 -7.97 15.00 -2.05
N PHE A 461 -9.04 14.45 -1.46
CA PHE A 461 -10.36 14.40 -2.11
C PHE A 461 -10.31 13.87 -3.55
N SER A 462 -9.32 13.02 -3.82
CA SER A 462 -8.98 12.58 -5.16
C SER A 462 -9.40 11.12 -5.33
N PRO A 463 -9.96 10.76 -6.50
CA PRO A 463 -10.31 9.38 -6.80
C PRO A 463 -9.08 8.45 -6.80
N HIS A 464 -9.29 7.21 -6.41
CA HIS A 464 -8.28 6.16 -6.48
C HIS A 464 -8.45 5.34 -7.77
N PRO A 465 -7.37 5.11 -8.55
CA PRO A 465 -7.41 4.52 -9.90
C PRO A 465 -8.12 3.16 -9.97
N SER A 466 -7.88 2.30 -8.99
CA SER A 466 -8.35 0.91 -8.99
C SER A 466 -9.68 0.66 -8.29
N SER A 467 -10.07 1.49 -7.31
CA SER A 467 -11.28 1.27 -6.51
C SER A 467 -12.42 2.19 -6.92
N ARG A 468 -12.12 3.24 -7.70
CA ARG A 468 -13.05 4.32 -8.07
C ARG A 468 -13.70 5.00 -6.85
N LEU A 469 -13.08 4.88 -5.67
CA LEU A 469 -13.47 5.59 -4.46
C LEU A 469 -12.57 6.78 -4.23
N VAL A 470 -13.10 7.78 -3.56
CA VAL A 470 -12.43 9.05 -3.28
C VAL A 470 -11.83 9.02 -1.88
N SER A 471 -10.63 9.57 -1.74
CA SER A 471 -10.07 9.81 -0.41
C SER A 471 -10.88 10.89 0.33
N ILE A 472 -11.53 10.52 1.43
CA ILE A 472 -12.35 11.44 2.22
C ILE A 472 -11.78 11.59 3.64
N PRO A 473 -11.92 12.76 4.28
CA PRO A 473 -11.54 12.94 5.67
C PRO A 473 -12.48 12.17 6.60
N LEU A 474 -11.90 11.56 7.62
CA LEU A 474 -12.62 10.82 8.65
C LEU A 474 -12.77 11.63 9.94
N SER A 475 -11.87 12.59 10.16
CA SER A 475 -11.90 13.46 11.33
C SER A 475 -12.75 14.71 11.09
N ASP A 476 -13.39 15.22 12.14
CA ASP A 476 -13.86 16.60 12.14
C ASP A 476 -12.66 17.54 12.07
N PHE A 477 -12.77 18.56 11.22
CA PHE A 477 -11.73 19.55 11.00
C PHE A 477 -11.60 20.53 12.15
N ASN A 478 -12.67 20.71 12.94
CA ASN A 478 -12.68 21.61 14.09
C ASN A 478 -12.13 20.97 15.36
N THR A 479 -12.20 19.65 15.47
CA THR A 479 -11.79 18.93 16.70
C THR A 479 -10.59 18.02 16.51
N GLU A 480 -10.06 17.94 15.27
CA GLU A 480 -8.83 17.25 14.79
C GLU A 480 -8.45 16.00 15.58
N ASP A 481 -8.39 14.81 14.98
CA ASP A 481 -8.14 13.48 15.60
C ASP A 481 -9.37 12.67 16.04
N ILE A 482 -10.55 13.30 16.13
CA ILE A 482 -11.79 12.59 16.44
C ILE A 482 -12.38 12.05 15.13
N ILE A 483 -12.24 10.75 14.92
CA ILE A 483 -12.99 10.04 13.87
C ILE A 483 -14.47 10.27 14.14
N LEU A 484 -15.17 10.82 13.15
CA LEU A 484 -16.61 11.03 13.23
C LEU A 484 -17.31 9.69 13.44
N GLU A 485 -18.28 9.65 14.36
CA GLU A 485 -18.93 8.40 14.78
C GLU A 485 -19.53 7.62 13.60
N LYS A 486 -20.15 8.33 12.64
CA LYS A 486 -20.68 7.69 11.42
C LYS A 486 -19.62 6.91 10.62
N TYR A 487 -18.36 7.33 10.67
CA TYR A 487 -17.26 6.70 9.95
C TYR A 487 -16.57 5.56 10.71
N ARG A 488 -17.02 5.26 11.93
CA ARG A 488 -16.73 3.96 12.54
C ARG A 488 -17.44 2.83 11.79
N ASN A 489 -18.54 3.09 11.11
CA ASN A 489 -19.17 2.15 10.18
C ASN A 489 -18.46 2.19 8.81
N TYR A 490 -17.86 1.08 8.40
CA TYR A 490 -17.12 1.00 7.14
C TYR A 490 -18.03 1.15 5.91
N GLN A 491 -19.28 0.68 5.98
CA GLN A 491 -20.22 0.81 4.86
C GLN A 491 -20.57 2.28 4.60
N GLU A 492 -20.68 3.10 5.65
CA GLU A 492 -20.87 4.54 5.53
C GLU A 492 -19.67 5.21 4.86
N VAL A 493 -18.43 4.81 5.23
CA VAL A 493 -17.21 5.29 4.57
C VAL A 493 -17.23 4.96 3.07
N LEU A 494 -17.55 3.71 2.71
CA LEU A 494 -17.63 3.28 1.31
C LEU A 494 -18.69 4.04 0.52
N ASN A 495 -19.86 4.29 1.14
CA ASN A 495 -20.95 5.03 0.51
C ASN A 495 -20.55 6.50 0.30
N ASP A 496 -20.08 7.19 1.33
CA ASP A 496 -19.69 8.61 1.23
C ASP A 496 -18.48 8.84 0.30
N ALA A 497 -17.61 7.82 0.13
CA ALA A 497 -16.44 7.89 -0.74
C ALA A 497 -16.75 7.65 -2.22
N LYS A 498 -17.98 7.27 -2.60
CA LYS A 498 -18.34 7.12 -4.02
C LYS A 498 -18.28 8.46 -4.75
N ILE A 499 -17.85 8.44 -6.00
CA ILE A 499 -17.60 9.65 -6.81
C ILE A 499 -18.85 10.54 -6.88
N GLU A 500 -20.01 9.94 -7.14
CA GLU A 500 -21.30 10.61 -7.21
C GLU A 500 -21.68 11.31 -5.89
N ASN A 501 -21.46 10.65 -4.76
CA ASN A 501 -21.79 11.18 -3.44
C ASN A 501 -20.84 12.33 -3.04
N VAL A 502 -19.55 12.22 -3.38
CA VAL A 502 -18.60 13.31 -3.18
C VAL A 502 -18.96 14.52 -4.05
N LEU A 503 -19.32 14.31 -5.32
CA LEU A 503 -19.76 15.38 -6.21
C LEU A 503 -20.97 16.11 -5.65
N ASP A 504 -21.97 15.39 -5.15
CA ASP A 504 -23.15 15.98 -4.53
C ASP A 504 -22.82 16.76 -3.25
N ASN A 505 -21.87 16.27 -2.44
CA ASN A 505 -21.38 16.98 -1.26
C ASN A 505 -20.59 18.25 -1.61
N LEU A 506 -19.83 18.24 -2.71
CA LEU A 506 -19.14 19.43 -3.24
C LEU A 506 -20.14 20.48 -3.77
N ARG A 507 -21.21 20.05 -4.46
CA ARG A 507 -22.31 20.92 -4.95
C ARG A 507 -23.03 21.59 -3.79
N LYS A 508 -23.33 20.84 -2.72
CA LYS A 508 -23.95 21.35 -1.48
C LYS A 508 -22.99 22.16 -0.61
N MET A 509 -21.74 22.38 -1.05
CA MET A 509 -20.64 23.04 -0.31
C MET A 509 -20.33 22.48 1.09
N LYS A 510 -20.83 21.30 1.45
CA LYS A 510 -20.61 20.68 2.76
C LYS A 510 -19.11 20.45 3.03
N LEU A 511 -18.35 20.13 1.98
CA LEU A 511 -16.90 19.89 2.04
C LEU A 511 -16.05 21.19 2.07
N ILE A 512 -16.61 22.36 1.76
CA ILE A 512 -15.86 23.63 1.81
C ILE A 512 -15.79 24.17 3.24
N TYR A 513 -16.85 23.97 4.05
CA TYR A 513 -16.85 24.36 5.47
C TYR A 513 -15.73 23.65 6.25
N ILE A 514 -15.53 22.37 5.92
CA ILE A 514 -14.41 21.53 6.31
C ILE A 514 -13.05 22.22 6.05
N CYS A 515 -12.89 22.90 4.91
CA CYS A 515 -11.61 23.49 4.51
C CYS A 515 -11.36 24.92 5.03
N LYS A 516 -12.38 25.64 5.52
CA LYS A 516 -12.16 26.94 6.19
C LYS A 516 -11.54 26.75 7.59
N SER A 517 -11.78 25.61 8.22
CA SER A 517 -11.22 25.24 9.52
C SER A 517 -9.72 24.92 9.47
N LEU A 518 -9.21 24.44 8.31
CA LEU A 518 -7.78 24.22 8.04
C LEU A 518 -6.89 25.44 8.31
N LYS A 519 -7.42 26.66 8.16
CA LYS A 519 -6.66 27.90 8.42
C LYS A 519 -6.51 28.21 9.91
N LYS A 520 -7.42 27.70 10.77
CA LYS A 520 -7.41 27.96 12.22
C LYS A 520 -6.51 26.99 12.99
N SER A 521 -6.18 25.83 12.42
CA SER A 521 -5.37 24.79 13.09
C SER A 521 -3.85 24.97 12.92
N GLN A 522 -3.39 26.11 12.41
CA GLN A 522 -1.96 26.42 12.23
C GLN A 522 -1.41 27.27 13.39
N GLU A 523 -1.94 27.11 14.61
CA GLU A 523 -1.47 27.85 15.78
C GLU A 523 -0.66 26.93 16.72
N LYS A 524 0.67 27.16 16.68
CA LYS A 524 1.69 26.88 17.71
C LYS A 524 2.13 25.43 17.90
N ILE A 525 3.29 25.11 17.34
CA ILE A 525 4.31 24.27 18.01
C ILE A 525 5.47 25.19 18.41
N LEU A 526 5.36 25.84 19.57
CA LEU A 526 6.49 26.50 20.22
C LEU A 526 6.46 26.06 21.69
N ASP A 527 7.65 25.71 22.20
CA ASP A 527 8.00 25.42 23.61
C ASP A 527 8.04 23.96 24.11
N ASN A 528 8.48 22.98 23.32
CA ASN A 528 8.86 21.65 23.87
C ASN A 528 10.15 21.04 23.27
N TYR A 529 11.15 21.88 22.99
CA TYR A 529 12.45 21.42 22.45
C TYR A 529 13.24 20.53 23.44
N TYR A 530 12.95 20.62 24.74
CA TYR A 530 13.61 19.84 25.79
C TYR A 530 13.20 18.36 25.83
N VAL A 531 12.06 18.01 25.22
CA VAL A 531 11.48 16.66 25.34
C VAL A 531 12.13 15.69 24.34
N LEU A 532 12.34 16.08 23.07
CA LEU A 532 12.81 15.16 22.02
C LEU A 532 14.28 14.71 22.17
N THR A 533 15.17 15.57 22.66
CA THR A 533 16.56 15.22 22.97
C THR A 533 16.71 14.39 24.26
N HIS A 534 15.83 14.59 25.25
CA HIS A 534 15.76 13.70 26.42
C HIS A 534 15.23 12.30 26.07
N TYR A 535 14.31 12.20 25.10
CA TYR A 535 13.75 10.90 24.71
C TYR A 535 14.73 10.01 23.92
N PHE A 536 15.67 10.57 23.16
CA PHE A 536 16.78 9.78 22.59
C PHE A 536 17.74 9.24 23.67
N ARG A 537 17.87 9.92 24.82
CA ARG A 537 18.54 9.39 26.03
C ARG A 537 17.72 8.31 26.73
N LEU A 538 16.39 8.46 26.82
CA LEU A 538 15.49 7.41 27.32
C LEU A 538 15.45 6.18 26.41
N PHE A 539 15.57 6.33 25.09
CA PHE A 539 15.62 5.18 24.17
C PHE A 539 16.89 4.33 24.40
N ARG A 540 17.99 4.95 24.81
CA ARG A 540 19.19 4.24 25.28
C ARG A 540 18.98 3.52 26.61
N SER A 541 18.14 4.02 27.52
CA SER A 541 17.81 3.29 28.76
C SER A 541 16.76 2.19 28.54
N PHE A 542 15.83 2.35 27.58
CA PHE A 542 14.80 1.34 27.27
C PHE A 542 15.30 0.14 26.45
N CYS A 543 16.49 0.22 25.84
CA CYS A 543 17.14 -0.92 25.18
C CYS A 543 18.17 -1.64 26.07
N VAL A 544 18.36 -1.22 27.33
CA VAL A 544 19.38 -1.77 28.25
C VAL A 544 18.80 -2.18 29.62
N SER A 545 17.48 -2.26 29.78
CA SER A 545 16.90 -2.92 30.95
C SER A 545 16.58 -4.37 30.59
N GLU A 546 17.42 -5.28 31.09
CA GLU A 546 17.19 -6.74 31.17
C GLU A 546 15.88 -7.10 31.89
#